data_AF-B5GAQ7-F1
#
_entry.id   AF-B5GAQ7-F1
#
_cell.length_a   1.000
_cell.length_b   1.000
_cell.length_c   1.000
_cell.angle_alpha   90.00
_cell.angle_beta   90.00
_cell.angle_gamma   90.00
#
_symmetry.space_group_name_H-M   'P 1'
#
loop_
_entity.id
_entity.type
_entity.pdbx_description
1 polymer ?
#
loop_
_entity_poly.entity_id
_entity_poly.type
_entity_poly.pdbx_seq_one_letter_code
_entity_poly.pdbx_strand_id
1 'polypeptide(L)'
;MALLLYITAEGAVLTRLVGIRRRGGHVEQDILIDDSAQARVVTCILHWPHSSGFDAHCLARLIYPDLSGQPTAVLSEIASNPDALGITGDFASAATAFLDVVRPYMTLDPEQVQWFAHHGLFSSYDPTGAETLTEVTMPFDGNRYHSDLRGHRLLTPEEAAQALVRWQMVPIPDSLARLGHFD
;
A
#
# COMPACT_ATOMS: atom_id res chain seq x y z
N MET A 1 -8.17 11.89 -18.30
CA MET A 1 -7.73 11.88 -16.89
C MET A 1 -8.82 12.63 -16.18
N ALA A 2 -9.57 11.99 -15.29
CA ALA A 2 -10.55 12.70 -14.50
C ALA A 2 -9.90 13.03 -13.17
N LEU A 3 -9.70 14.33 -12.92
CA LEU A 3 -9.24 14.85 -11.64
C LEU A 3 -10.50 15.27 -10.88
N LEU A 4 -10.75 14.64 -9.72
CA LEU A 4 -11.84 15.03 -8.84
C LEU A 4 -11.25 15.49 -7.52
N LEU A 5 -11.38 16.79 -7.25
CA LEU A 5 -10.86 17.44 -6.05
C LEU A 5 -11.96 17.50 -5.00
N TYR A 6 -11.67 17.02 -3.80
CA TYR A 6 -12.50 17.20 -2.62
C TYR A 6 -11.68 17.90 -1.54
N ILE A 7 -12.24 18.94 -0.93
CA ILE A 7 -11.66 19.60 0.24
C ILE A 7 -12.40 19.07 1.47
N THR A 8 -11.68 18.48 2.42
CA THR A 8 -12.28 18.04 3.69
C THR A 8 -12.38 19.21 4.67
N ALA A 9 -13.23 19.08 5.69
CA ALA A 9 -13.45 20.12 6.71
C ALA A 9 -12.19 20.50 7.50
N GLU A 10 -11.14 19.67 7.46
CA GLU A 10 -9.87 19.85 8.17
C GLU A 10 -8.78 20.50 7.29
N GLY A 11 -9.11 20.91 6.06
CA GLY A 11 -8.17 21.57 5.14
C GLY A 11 -7.25 20.62 4.38
N ALA A 12 -7.44 19.29 4.50
CA ALA A 12 -6.78 18.33 3.61
C ALA A 12 -7.42 18.37 2.21
N VAL A 13 -6.57 18.35 1.19
CA VAL A 13 -6.98 18.30 -0.21
C VAL A 13 -6.93 16.84 -0.65
N LEU A 14 -8.09 16.18 -0.63
CA LEU A 14 -8.20 14.84 -1.20
C LEU A 14 -8.34 14.98 -2.72
N THR A 15 -7.30 14.55 -3.42
CA THR A 15 -7.28 14.48 -4.87
C THR A 15 -7.54 13.04 -5.29
N ARG A 16 -8.76 12.74 -5.73
CA ARG A 16 -9.03 11.47 -6.43
C ARG A 16 -8.56 11.62 -7.87
N LEU A 17 -7.46 10.93 -8.19
CA LEU A 17 -6.94 10.80 -9.55
C LEU A 17 -7.41 9.46 -10.11
N VAL A 18 -8.47 9.49 -10.93
CA VAL A 18 -8.84 8.30 -11.71
C VAL A 18 -7.95 8.29 -12.97
N GLY A 19 -6.91 7.46 -12.91
CA GLY A 19 -5.82 7.34 -13.90
C GLY A 19 -6.11 6.37 -15.06
N ILE A 20 -6.50 6.96 -16.19
CA ILE A 20 -6.78 6.50 -17.57
C ILE A 20 -6.15 5.17 -18.12
N ARG A 21 -7.02 4.37 -18.75
CA ARG A 21 -6.76 3.35 -19.81
C ARG A 21 -5.62 3.63 -20.82
N ARG A 22 -4.88 2.59 -21.18
CA ARG A 22 -4.27 2.44 -22.53
C ARG A 22 -4.70 1.12 -23.20
N ARG A 23 -4.83 1.16 -24.53
CA ARG A 23 -5.07 -0.02 -25.40
C ARG A 23 -3.97 -1.07 -25.17
N GLY A 24 -4.35 -2.31 -24.84
CA GLY A 24 -3.43 -3.45 -24.83
C GLY A 24 -3.47 -4.38 -23.62
N GLY A 25 -4.59 -4.47 -22.87
CA GLY A 25 -4.76 -5.50 -21.83
C GLY A 25 -4.15 -5.17 -20.47
N HIS A 26 -4.42 -3.97 -19.94
CA HIS A 26 -3.95 -3.56 -18.61
C HIS A 26 -5.12 -3.29 -17.66
N VAL A 27 -4.92 -3.65 -16.39
CA VAL A 27 -5.86 -3.47 -15.27
C VAL A 27 -6.00 -1.98 -14.96
N GLU A 28 -7.23 -1.50 -14.81
CA GLU A 28 -7.55 -0.15 -14.34
C GLU A 28 -7.26 -0.09 -12.84
N GLN A 29 -6.32 0.78 -12.42
CA GLN A 29 -6.00 0.95 -11.00
C GLN A 29 -6.57 2.29 -10.52
N ASP A 30 -7.54 2.21 -9.60
CA ASP A 30 -8.01 3.37 -8.86
C ASP A 30 -6.91 3.82 -7.88
N ILE A 31 -6.54 5.10 -7.97
CA ILE A 31 -5.55 5.72 -7.09
C ILE A 31 -6.19 6.92 -6.38
N LEU A 32 -5.98 6.99 -5.08
CA LEU A 32 -6.33 8.12 -4.24
C LEU A 32 -5.04 8.77 -3.76
N ILE A 33 -4.97 10.10 -3.89
CA ILE A 33 -3.87 10.89 -3.33
C ILE A 33 -4.48 11.88 -2.35
N ASP A 34 -4.14 11.73 -1.08
CA ASP A 34 -4.52 12.66 -0.01
C ASP A 34 -3.33 13.54 0.32
N ASP A 35 -3.46 14.85 0.07
CA ASP A 35 -2.46 15.83 0.43
C ASP A 35 -2.92 16.60 1.67
N SER A 36 -2.19 16.42 2.77
CA SER A 36 -2.37 17.17 4.01
C SER A 36 -1.13 18.03 4.28
N ALA A 37 -1.24 18.94 5.27
CA ALA A 37 -0.09 19.72 5.74
C ALA A 37 1.01 18.88 6.43
N GLN A 38 0.76 17.58 6.68
CA GLN A 38 1.66 16.72 7.45
C GLN A 38 2.29 15.60 6.60
N ALA A 39 1.54 15.11 5.62
CA ALA A 39 1.96 14.05 4.73
C ALA A 39 1.14 14.04 3.44
N ARG A 40 1.77 13.52 2.39
CA ARG A 40 1.09 12.99 1.20
C ARG A 40 0.86 11.50 1.39
N VAL A 41 -0.36 11.03 1.13
CA VAL A 41 -0.69 9.60 1.14
C VAL A 41 -1.19 9.16 -0.22
N VAL A 42 -0.53 8.18 -0.82
CA VAL A 42 -1.01 7.51 -2.03
C VAL A 42 -1.61 6.17 -1.65
N THR A 43 -2.83 5.88 -2.11
CA THR A 43 -3.56 4.65 -1.82
C THR A 43 -4.10 4.05 -3.10
N CYS A 44 -3.93 2.75 -3.33
CA CYS A 44 -4.49 2.06 -4.49
C CYS A 44 -4.73 0.57 -4.23
N ILE A 45 -5.53 -0.06 -5.08
CA ILE A 45 -5.47 -1.51 -5.24
C ILE A 45 -4.30 -1.82 -6.17
N LEU A 46 -3.26 -2.40 -5.60
CA LEU A 46 -2.10 -2.86 -6.35
C LEU A 46 -2.42 -4.21 -6.95
N HIS A 47 -2.14 -4.37 -8.24
CA HIS A 47 -2.11 -5.66 -8.92
C HIS A 47 -0.69 -5.94 -9.39
N TRP A 48 -0.22 -7.18 -9.24
CA TRP A 48 1.07 -7.60 -9.76
C TRP A 48 1.04 -9.08 -10.22
N PRO A 49 1.88 -9.44 -11.21
CA PRO A 49 2.09 -10.83 -11.55
C PRO A 49 2.87 -11.52 -10.42
N HIS A 50 2.20 -12.41 -9.69
CA HIS A 50 2.79 -13.16 -8.58
C HIS A 50 3.77 -14.22 -9.11
N SER A 51 4.83 -14.48 -8.36
CA SER A 51 5.87 -15.47 -8.69
C SER A 51 5.35 -16.91 -8.93
N SER A 52 4.13 -17.22 -8.48
CA SER A 52 3.43 -18.49 -8.71
C SER A 52 2.75 -18.59 -10.09
N GLY A 53 2.77 -17.51 -10.89
CA GLY A 53 2.22 -17.47 -12.25
C GLY A 53 0.78 -16.96 -12.36
N PHE A 54 0.22 -16.40 -11.29
CA PHE A 54 -1.12 -15.80 -11.25
C PHE A 54 -1.05 -14.32 -10.92
N ASP A 55 -2.12 -13.57 -11.17
CA ASP A 55 -2.21 -12.18 -10.74
C ASP A 55 -2.67 -12.13 -9.27
N ALA A 56 -1.93 -11.38 -8.46
CA ALA A 56 -2.25 -11.11 -7.06
C ALA A 56 -2.63 -9.64 -6.90
N HIS A 57 -3.33 -9.32 -5.81
CA HIS A 57 -3.65 -7.95 -5.48
C HIS A 57 -3.73 -7.68 -3.99
N CYS A 58 -3.49 -6.41 -3.62
CA CYS A 58 -3.54 -5.96 -2.23
C CYS A 58 -3.91 -4.47 -2.16
N LEU A 59 -4.25 -3.97 -0.98
CA LEU A 59 -4.31 -2.53 -0.76
C LEU A 59 -2.90 -2.01 -0.46
N ALA A 60 -2.37 -1.15 -1.32
CA ALA A 60 -1.06 -0.53 -1.15
C ALA A 60 -1.21 0.94 -0.74
N ARG A 61 -0.44 1.35 0.27
CA ARG A 61 -0.42 2.72 0.78
C ARG A 61 1.01 3.20 0.91
N LEU A 62 1.27 4.42 0.45
CA LEU A 62 2.54 5.10 0.65
C LEU A 62 2.28 6.38 1.44
N ILE A 63 2.94 6.50 2.58
CA ILE A 63 2.92 7.68 3.43
C ILE A 63 4.25 8.40 3.22
N TYR A 64 4.17 9.61 2.68
CA TYR A 64 5.31 10.49 2.43
C TYR A 64 5.20 11.72 3.36
N PRO A 65 5.89 11.72 4.52
CA PRO A 65 5.80 12.81 5.47
C PRO A 65 6.48 14.09 4.94
N ASP A 66 5.87 15.25 5.19
CA ASP A 66 6.36 16.56 4.70
C ASP A 66 7.60 17.04 5.49
N LEU A 67 7.83 16.47 6.68
CA LEU A 67 8.89 16.87 7.61
C LEU A 67 9.90 15.74 7.84
N SER A 68 10.85 15.56 6.92
CA SER A 68 12.09 14.76 7.10
C SER A 68 11.97 13.27 7.43
N GLY A 69 10.75 12.72 7.44
CA GLY A 69 10.55 11.29 7.70
C GLY A 69 10.89 10.44 6.49
N GLN A 70 11.31 9.20 6.73
CA GLN A 70 11.48 8.22 5.66
C GLN A 70 10.10 7.85 5.08
N PRO A 71 9.98 7.71 3.75
CA PRO A 71 8.75 7.21 3.13
C PRO A 71 8.39 5.83 3.70
N THR A 72 7.13 5.64 4.04
CA THR A 72 6.64 4.36 4.56
C THR A 72 5.62 3.77 3.62
N ALA A 73 5.89 2.58 3.10
CA ALA A 73 4.97 1.80 2.30
C ALA A 73 4.36 0.67 3.13
N VAL A 74 3.03 0.57 3.09
CA VAL A 74 2.26 -0.48 3.76
C VAL A 74 1.47 -1.25 2.73
N LEU A 75 1.76 -2.55 2.59
CA LEU A 75 1.00 -3.48 1.76
C LEU A 75 0.07 -4.27 2.67
N SER A 76 -1.24 -4.14 2.46
CA SER A 76 -2.27 -4.76 3.28
C SER A 76 -2.93 -5.89 2.51
N GLU A 77 -2.86 -7.10 3.06
CA GLU A 77 -3.59 -8.25 2.53
C GLU A 77 -5.08 -7.97 2.62
N ILE A 78 -5.84 -8.29 1.56
CA ILE A 78 -7.29 -8.10 1.53
C ILE A 78 -7.97 -9.39 1.10
N ALA A 79 -9.13 -9.67 1.70
CA ALA A 79 -9.83 -10.95 1.54
C ALA A 79 -10.19 -11.33 0.09
N SER A 80 -10.26 -10.35 -0.81
CA SER A 80 -10.53 -10.60 -2.23
C SER A 80 -9.31 -11.10 -3.01
N ASN A 81 -8.10 -11.04 -2.45
CA ASN A 81 -6.90 -11.60 -3.07
C ASN A 81 -7.04 -13.13 -3.16
N PRO A 82 -6.72 -13.76 -4.31
CA PRO A 82 -6.87 -15.21 -4.41
C PRO A 82 -6.03 -15.97 -3.38
N ASP A 83 -6.57 -17.11 -2.94
CA ASP A 83 -5.89 -17.99 -2.00
C ASP A 83 -4.46 -18.34 -2.46
N ALA A 84 -3.55 -18.44 -1.49
CA ALA A 84 -2.13 -18.75 -1.70
C ALA A 84 -1.33 -17.72 -2.51
N LEU A 85 -1.89 -16.54 -2.80
CA LEU A 85 -1.20 -15.42 -3.43
C LEU A 85 -0.92 -14.27 -2.46
N GLY A 86 -0.80 -14.59 -1.18
CA GLY A 86 -0.70 -13.57 -0.14
C GLY A 86 0.58 -12.74 -0.23
N ILE A 87 0.54 -11.50 0.24
CA ILE A 87 1.64 -10.52 0.11
C ILE A 87 2.98 -11.03 0.65
N THR A 88 2.96 -11.91 1.66
CA THR A 88 4.18 -12.48 2.26
C THR A 88 4.89 -13.50 1.36
N GLY A 89 4.19 -14.08 0.38
CA GLY A 89 4.74 -15.04 -0.58
C GLY A 89 5.59 -14.39 -1.69
N ASP A 90 5.39 -13.11 -1.97
CA ASP A 90 6.03 -12.41 -3.09
C ASP A 90 6.17 -10.89 -2.86
N PHE A 91 6.57 -10.51 -1.64
CA PHE A 91 6.58 -9.12 -1.22
C PHE A 91 7.49 -8.23 -2.07
N ALA A 92 8.65 -8.72 -2.52
CA ALA A 92 9.58 -7.95 -3.35
C ALA A 92 8.99 -7.57 -4.72
N SER A 93 8.21 -8.47 -5.33
CA SER A 93 7.53 -8.19 -6.60
C SER A 93 6.40 -7.19 -6.41
N ALA A 94 5.61 -7.34 -5.33
CA ALA A 94 4.58 -6.36 -4.96
C ALA A 94 5.19 -4.97 -4.69
N ALA A 95 6.27 -4.90 -3.93
CA ALA A 95 6.98 -3.65 -3.64
C ALA A 95 7.50 -2.98 -4.92
N THR A 96 8.09 -3.76 -5.83
CA THR A 96 8.56 -3.26 -7.13
C THR A 96 7.41 -2.71 -7.97
N ALA A 97 6.30 -3.47 -8.07
CA ALA A 97 5.11 -3.04 -8.79
C ALA A 97 4.52 -1.75 -8.19
N PHE A 98 4.50 -1.63 -6.86
CA PHE A 98 4.00 -0.43 -6.19
C PHE A 98 4.86 0.79 -6.47
N LEU A 99 6.19 0.64 -6.48
CA LEU A 99 7.09 1.74 -6.85
C LEU A 99 6.85 2.25 -8.27
N ASP A 100 6.55 1.37 -9.23
CA ASP A 100 6.20 1.75 -10.59
C ASP A 100 4.87 2.53 -10.66
N VAL A 101 3.89 2.17 -9.81
CA VAL A 101 2.60 2.89 -9.70
C VAL A 101 2.77 4.30 -9.13
N VAL A 102 3.62 4.49 -8.13
CA VAL A 102 3.80 5.79 -7.46
C VAL A 102 4.77 6.73 -8.18
N ARG A 103 5.69 6.20 -9.01
CA ARG A 103 6.72 6.97 -9.73
C ARG A 103 6.20 8.18 -10.52
N PRO A 104 5.02 8.15 -11.17
CA PRO A 104 4.49 9.33 -11.86
C PRO A 104 4.10 10.49 -10.94
N TYR A 105 3.88 10.22 -9.64
CA TYR A 105 3.36 11.17 -8.67
C TYR A 105 4.44 11.67 -7.70
N MET A 106 5.54 10.93 -7.55
CA MET A 106 6.66 11.29 -6.70
C MET A 106 7.96 10.56 -7.08
N THR A 107 9.09 11.19 -6.73
CA THR A 107 10.41 10.55 -6.81
C THR A 107 10.75 9.94 -5.46
N LEU A 108 11.03 8.64 -5.44
CA LEU A 108 11.44 7.90 -4.25
C LEU A 108 12.80 7.26 -4.49
N ASP A 109 13.64 7.28 -3.46
CA ASP A 109 14.77 6.37 -3.37
C ASP A 109 14.27 5.03 -2.81
N PRO A 110 14.30 3.92 -3.58
CA PRO A 110 13.86 2.61 -3.10
C PRO A 110 14.55 2.19 -1.79
N GLU A 111 15.83 2.54 -1.62
CA GLU A 111 16.60 2.15 -0.43
C GLU A 111 16.12 2.84 0.86
N GLN A 112 15.38 3.95 0.72
CA GLN A 112 14.87 4.74 1.84
C GLN A 112 13.43 4.40 2.22
N VAL A 113 12.76 3.53 1.45
CA VAL A 113 11.37 3.16 1.74
C VAL A 113 11.34 2.13 2.86
N GLN A 114 10.67 2.46 3.95
CA GLN A 114 10.33 1.50 4.99
C GLN A 114 9.11 0.70 4.56
N TRP A 115 9.20 -0.63 4.62
CA TRP A 115 8.16 -1.52 4.15
C TRP A 115 7.47 -2.24 5.30
N PHE A 116 6.15 -2.29 5.25
CA PHE A 116 5.33 -3.03 6.21
C PHE A 116 4.32 -3.93 5.50
N ALA A 117 4.26 -5.18 5.94
CA ALA A 117 3.15 -6.07 5.65
C ALA A 117 2.07 -5.89 6.71
N HIS A 118 0.82 -5.81 6.28
CA HIS A 118 -0.31 -5.49 7.14
C HIS A 118 -1.41 -6.54 6.99
N HIS A 119 -1.77 -7.16 8.12
CA HIS A 119 -2.81 -8.19 8.15
C HIS A 119 -3.81 -7.90 9.28
N GLY A 120 -5.06 -8.31 9.09
CA GLY A 120 -6.09 -8.24 10.12
C GLY A 120 -7.36 -8.93 9.67
N LEU A 121 -8.49 -8.58 10.29
CA LEU A 121 -9.80 -9.16 9.95
C LEU A 121 -10.26 -8.88 8.51
N PHE A 122 -9.66 -7.88 7.84
CA PHE A 122 -9.92 -7.56 6.43
C PHE A 122 -9.11 -8.45 5.46
N SER A 123 -8.15 -9.23 5.95
CA SER A 123 -7.23 -10.02 5.12
C SER A 123 -7.79 -11.37 4.67
N SER A 124 -8.84 -11.86 5.33
CA SER A 124 -9.53 -13.09 4.95
C SER A 124 -10.96 -13.06 5.46
N TYR A 125 -11.83 -13.87 4.86
CA TYR A 125 -13.20 -14.05 5.36
C TYR A 125 -13.25 -14.79 6.71
N ASP A 126 -12.20 -15.53 7.05
CA ASP A 126 -12.04 -16.16 8.37
C ASP A 126 -11.38 -15.21 9.38
N PRO A 127 -11.76 -15.25 10.67
CA PRO A 127 -11.15 -14.41 11.69
C PRO A 127 -9.68 -14.81 11.95
N THR A 128 -8.75 -13.95 11.58
CA THR A 128 -7.29 -14.15 11.67
C THR A 128 -6.65 -13.58 12.94
N GLY A 129 -7.44 -12.97 13.83
CA GLY A 129 -6.97 -12.35 15.06
C GLY A 129 -6.89 -10.83 14.95
N ALA A 130 -6.08 -10.21 15.82
CA ALA A 130 -5.89 -8.77 15.84
C ALA A 130 -5.11 -8.27 14.61
N GLU A 131 -5.24 -6.98 14.32
CA GLU A 131 -4.46 -6.30 13.29
C GLU A 131 -2.96 -6.35 13.64
N THR A 132 -2.13 -6.65 12.64
CA THR A 132 -0.67 -6.82 12.79
C THR A 132 0.08 -6.09 11.71
N LEU A 133 1.20 -5.48 12.10
CA LEU A 133 2.18 -4.89 11.19
C LEU A 133 3.50 -5.64 11.33
N THR A 134 4.02 -6.10 10.21
CA THR A 134 5.37 -6.70 10.13
C THR A 134 6.25 -5.75 9.34
N GLU A 135 7.30 -5.25 9.98
CA GLU A 135 8.39 -4.55 9.29
C GLU A 135 9.11 -5.55 8.39
N VAL A 136 9.15 -5.28 7.08
CA VAL A 136 9.72 -6.15 6.06
C VAL A 136 11.04 -5.58 5.60
N THR A 137 12.14 -6.17 6.08
CA THR A 137 13.47 -5.86 5.56
C THR A 137 13.64 -6.45 4.17
N MET A 138 13.84 -5.59 3.16
CA MET A 138 14.17 -6.02 1.81
C MET A 138 15.49 -5.39 1.38
N PRO A 139 16.56 -6.19 1.22
CA PRO A 139 17.78 -5.72 0.60
C PRO A 139 17.49 -5.23 -0.82
N PHE A 140 17.99 -4.04 -1.15
CA PHE A 140 18.00 -3.52 -2.51
C PHE A 140 19.45 -3.55 -3.03
N ASP A 141 19.66 -4.09 -4.22
CA ASP A 141 21.00 -4.26 -4.81
C ASP A 141 21.41 -3.15 -5.78
N GLY A 142 20.67 -2.04 -5.78
CA GLY A 142 20.78 -0.96 -6.76
C GLY A 142 19.88 -1.15 -7.99
N ASN A 143 19.25 -2.32 -8.16
CA ASN A 143 18.37 -2.59 -9.29
C ASN A 143 17.01 -3.20 -8.86
N ARG A 144 16.99 -4.11 -7.89
CA ARG A 144 15.75 -4.76 -7.43
C ARG A 144 15.77 -5.07 -5.94
N TYR A 145 14.57 -5.21 -5.38
CA TYR A 145 14.41 -5.83 -4.07
C TYR A 145 14.63 -7.34 -4.14
N HIS A 146 15.15 -7.88 -3.05
CA HIS A 146 15.26 -9.32 -2.84
C HIS A 146 14.36 -9.74 -1.69
N SER A 147 13.59 -10.81 -1.90
CA SER A 147 12.88 -11.48 -0.82
C SER A 147 13.89 -12.23 0.05
N ASP A 148 14.24 -11.66 1.19
CA ASP A 148 14.93 -12.36 2.27
C ASP A 148 14.03 -12.36 3.49
N LEU A 149 13.65 -13.55 3.97
CA LEU A 149 12.80 -13.69 5.16
C LEU A 149 13.52 -13.25 6.46
N ARG A 150 14.82 -12.98 6.40
CA ARG A 150 15.63 -12.55 7.54
C ARG A 150 15.38 -11.07 7.84
N GLY A 151 15.40 -10.74 9.13
CA GLY A 151 15.30 -9.36 9.59
C GLY A 151 13.87 -8.82 9.66
N HIS A 152 12.87 -9.57 9.17
CA HIS A 152 11.47 -9.19 9.37
C HIS A 152 11.13 -9.15 10.86
N ARG A 153 10.40 -8.12 11.26
CA ARG A 153 10.02 -7.89 12.66
C ARG A 153 8.53 -7.66 12.77
N LEU A 154 7.83 -8.61 13.38
CA LEU A 154 6.45 -8.41 13.79
C LEU A 154 6.43 -7.36 14.92
N LEU A 155 5.72 -6.26 14.70
CA LEU A 155 5.51 -5.25 15.71
C LEU A 155 4.61 -5.80 16.82
N THR A 156 4.83 -5.35 18.04
CA THR A 156 3.88 -5.59 19.14
C THR A 156 2.55 -4.89 18.84
N PRO A 157 1.43 -5.35 19.42
CA PRO A 157 0.12 -4.71 19.21
C PRO A 157 0.12 -3.21 19.53
N GLU A 158 0.88 -2.79 20.53
CA GLU A 158 1.02 -1.38 20.90
C GLU A 158 1.81 -0.60 19.84
N GLU A 159 2.96 -1.11 19.39
CA GLU A 159 3.74 -0.49 18.31
C GLU A 159 2.92 -0.37 17.02
N ALA A 160 2.17 -1.42 16.67
CA ALA A 160 1.31 -1.41 15.49
C ALA A 160 0.21 -0.34 15.60
N ALA A 161 -0.49 -0.28 16.73
CA ALA A 161 -1.53 0.73 16.96
C ALA A 161 -0.96 2.16 16.93
N GLN A 162 0.20 2.38 17.56
CA GLN A 162 0.88 3.68 17.53
C GLN A 162 1.31 4.08 16.10
N ALA A 163 1.81 3.13 15.31
CA ALA A 163 2.19 3.37 13.93
C ALA A 163 0.99 3.78 13.07
N LEU A 164 -0.12 3.03 13.15
CA LEU A 164 -1.35 3.34 12.40
C LEU A 164 -1.91 4.74 12.72
N VAL A 165 -1.91 5.12 14.00
CA VAL A 165 -2.32 6.46 14.45
C VAL A 165 -1.35 7.52 13.93
N ARG A 166 -0.04 7.30 14.06
CA ARG A 166 0.99 8.23 13.59
C ARG A 166 0.88 8.49 12.08
N TRP A 167 0.61 7.44 11.31
CA TRP A 167 0.45 7.51 9.87
C TRP A 167 -0.93 8.00 9.43
N GLN A 168 -1.83 8.28 10.38
CA GLN A 168 -3.21 8.71 10.12
C GLN A 168 -3.91 7.81 9.11
N MET A 169 -3.66 6.51 9.21
CA MET A 169 -4.14 5.57 8.21
C MET A 169 -5.63 5.38 8.37
N VAL A 170 -6.34 5.72 7.31
CA VAL A 170 -7.76 5.41 7.17
C VAL A 170 -7.93 3.88 7.28
N PRO A 171 -8.93 3.39 8.05
CA PRO A 171 -9.22 1.96 8.13
C PRO A 171 -9.34 1.31 6.75
N ILE A 172 -8.99 0.02 6.66
CA ILE A 172 -9.03 -0.71 5.38
C ILE A 172 -10.41 -0.65 4.72
N PRO A 173 -11.53 -0.96 5.42
CA PRO A 173 -12.86 -0.95 4.78
C PRO A 173 -13.22 0.41 4.19
N ASP A 174 -12.88 1.49 4.89
CA ASP A 174 -13.13 2.85 4.43
C ASP A 174 -12.24 3.22 3.23
N SER A 175 -11.00 2.74 3.21
CA SER A 175 -10.08 2.93 2.08
C SER A 175 -10.59 2.22 0.82
N LEU A 176 -11.05 0.98 0.96
CA LEU A 176 -11.65 0.19 -0.12
C LEU A 176 -12.92 0.87 -0.66
N ALA A 177 -13.81 1.31 0.24
CA ALA A 177 -15.03 2.03 -0.15
C ALA A 177 -14.73 3.32 -0.93
N ARG A 178 -13.69 4.09 -0.54
CA ARG A 178 -13.26 5.30 -1.27
C ARG A 178 -12.71 4.99 -2.66
N LEU A 179 -12.05 3.83 -2.82
CA LEU A 179 -11.59 3.33 -4.11
C LEU A 179 -12.73 2.77 -4.97
N GLY A 180 -13.93 2.58 -4.41
CA GLY A 180 -15.06 1.95 -5.10
C GLY A 180 -15.01 0.42 -5.07
N HIS A 181 -14.17 -0.15 -4.22
CA HIS A 181 -14.11 -1.58 -3.95
C HIS A 181 -14.97 -1.86 -2.71
N PHE A 182 -16.09 -2.54 -2.91
CA PHE A 182 -16.98 -2.96 -1.85
C PHE A 182 -16.93 -4.48 -1.81
N ASP A 183 -16.09 -5.05 -0.95
CA ASP A 183 -16.16 -6.45 -0.56
C ASP A 183 -16.17 -6.55 0.96
#